data_AF-A0A2M7QH10-F1
#
_entry.id   AF-A0A2M7QH10-F1
#
_cell.length_a   1.000
_cell.length_b   1.000
_cell.length_c   1.000
_cell.angle_alpha   90.00
_cell.angle_beta   90.00
_cell.angle_gamma   90.00
#
_symmetry.space_group_name_H-M   'P 1'
#
loop_
_entity.id
_entity.type
_entity.pdbx_description
1 polymer ?
#
loop_
_entity_poly.entity_id
_entity_poly.type
_entity_poly.pdbx_seq_one_letter_code
_entity_poly.pdbx_strand_id
1 'polypeptide(L)'
;MILTQLKKNKQIVYVFIFIFLIATFVFLRLYNIKNSIEFWGDIGRDHEKLMEWLQTGKPPLLGPNTSVLPILNQSAWFYYLIFPVFLLTHSGLSMTYTVTILTVFL
;
A
#
# COMPACT_ATOMS: atom_id res chain seq x y z
N MET A 1 -38.58 -7.00 -22.83
CA MET A 1 -37.43 -7.86 -23.18
C MET A 1 -36.25 -7.09 -23.79
N ILE A 2 -36.48 -6.17 -24.75
CA ILE A 2 -35.40 -5.40 -25.43
C ILE A 2 -34.71 -4.37 -24.52
N LEU A 3 -35.47 -3.64 -23.69
CA LEU A 3 -34.92 -2.63 -22.78
C LEU A 3 -33.96 -3.23 -21.73
N THR A 4 -34.22 -4.47 -21.29
CA THR A 4 -33.37 -5.20 -20.35
C THR A 4 -32.03 -5.62 -20.99
N GLN A 5 -32.05 -6.01 -22.27
CA GLN A 5 -30.84 -6.31 -23.05
C GLN A 5 -29.96 -5.07 -23.24
N LEU A 6 -30.56 -3.92 -23.59
CA LEU A 6 -29.83 -2.65 -23.76
C LEU A 6 -29.20 -2.16 -22.44
N LYS A 7 -29.91 -2.30 -21.31
CA LYS A 7 -29.38 -1.95 -19.98
C LYS A 7 -28.21 -2.86 -19.58
N LYS A 8 -28.30 -4.16 -19.88
CA LYS A 8 -27.22 -5.15 -19.64
C LYS A 8 -25.97 -4.83 -20.45
N ASN A 9 -26.11 -4.45 -21.73
CA ASN A 9 -24.96 -4.06 -22.55
C ASN A 9 -24.26 -2.79 -22.05
N LYS A 10 -25.01 -1.78 -21.60
CA LYS A 10 -24.42 -0.59 -20.98
C LYS A 10 -23.69 -0.92 -19.67
N GLN A 11 -24.25 -1.80 -18.84
CA GLN A 11 -23.59 -2.28 -17.62
C GLN A 11 -22.26 -2.99 -17.91
N ILE A 12 -22.22 -3.84 -18.94
CA ILE A 12 -20.97 -4.51 -19.35
C ILE A 12 -19.91 -3.48 -19.77
N VAL A 13 -20.28 -2.47 -20.55
CA VAL A 13 -19.36 -1.39 -20.96
C VAL A 13 -18.84 -0.63 -19.74
N TYR A 14 -19.70 -0.28 -18.77
CA TYR A 14 -19.26 0.39 -17.55
C TYR A 14 -18.31 -0.47 -16.72
N VAL A 15 -18.53 -1.79 -16.65
CA VAL A 15 -17.62 -2.72 -15.97
C VAL A 15 -16.25 -2.75 -16.65
N PHE A 16 -16.19 -2.80 -17.98
CA PHE A 16 -14.92 -2.76 -18.70
C PHE A 16 -14.17 -1.44 -18.51
N ILE A 17 -14.87 -0.31 -18.55
CA ILE A 17 -14.28 1.01 -18.28
C ILE A 17 -13.74 1.06 -16.84
N PHE A 18 -14.49 0.55 -15.87
CA PHE A 18 -14.07 0.52 -14.48
C PHE A 18 -12.81 -0.32 -14.27
N ILE A 19 -12.77 -1.53 -14.85
CA ILE A 19 -11.59 -2.41 -14.81
C ILE A 19 -10.39 -1.72 -15.46
N PHE A 20 -10.60 -1.07 -16.61
CA PHE A 20 -9.55 -0.33 -17.31
C PHE A 20 -8.99 0.80 -16.43
N LEU A 21 -9.85 1.58 -15.78
CA LEU A 21 -9.44 2.67 -14.88
C LEU A 21 -8.63 2.15 -13.67
N ILE A 22 -9.07 1.05 -13.04
CA ILE A 22 -8.31 0.42 -11.94
C ILE A 22 -6.95 -0.07 -12.45
N ALA A 23 -6.92 -0.74 -13.59
CA ALA A 23 -5.67 -1.25 -14.17
C ALA A 23 -4.69 -0.11 -14.49
N THR A 24 -5.18 0.98 -15.07
CA THR A 24 -4.36 2.18 -15.33
C THR A 24 -3.87 2.83 -14.04
N PHE A 25 -4.71 2.95 -13.03
CA PHE A 25 -4.33 3.50 -11.72
C PHE A 25 -3.22 2.67 -11.06
N VAL A 26 -3.40 1.36 -10.98
CA VAL A 26 -2.41 0.43 -10.40
C VAL A 26 -1.12 0.45 -11.22
N PHE A 27 -1.22 0.45 -12.55
CA PHE A 27 -0.07 0.53 -13.44
C PHE A 27 0.72 1.81 -13.19
N LEU A 28 0.10 2.99 -13.24
CA LEU A 28 0.80 4.27 -13.03
C LEU A 28 1.46 4.37 -11.65
N ARG A 29 0.86 3.78 -10.62
CA ARG A 29 1.38 3.84 -9.25
C ARG A 29 2.58 2.91 -9.03
N LEU A 30 2.61 1.77 -9.70
CA LEU A 30 3.69 0.78 -9.58
C LEU A 30 4.75 0.94 -10.68
N TYR A 31 4.42 1.64 -11.76
CA TYR A 31 5.33 1.87 -12.88
C TYR A 31 6.53 2.68 -12.40
N ASN A 32 7.72 2.10 -12.60
CA ASN A 32 9.01 2.71 -12.27
C ASN A 32 9.22 3.09 -10.79
N ILE A 33 8.49 2.45 -9.86
CA ILE A 33 8.50 2.78 -8.43
C ILE A 33 9.89 2.72 -7.78
N LYS A 34 10.77 1.84 -8.28
CA LYS A 34 12.13 1.67 -7.76
C LYS A 34 13.04 2.86 -8.08
N ASN A 35 12.77 3.56 -9.17
CA ASN A 35 13.58 4.70 -9.62
C ASN A 35 12.92 6.05 -9.29
N SER A 36 11.64 6.06 -8.92
CA SER A 36 10.92 7.28 -8.55
C SER A 36 10.92 7.58 -7.06
N ILE A 37 11.22 6.59 -6.22
CA ILE A 37 11.25 6.73 -4.76
C ILE A 37 12.69 6.54 -4.28
N GLU A 38 13.29 7.61 -3.77
CA GLU A 38 14.56 7.51 -3.07
C GLU A 38 14.35 6.86 -1.70
N PHE A 39 15.12 5.80 -1.43
CA PHE A 39 15.08 5.10 -0.17
C PHE A 39 15.87 5.89 0.89
N TRP A 40 15.20 6.84 1.55
CA TRP A 40 15.83 7.67 2.57
C TRP A 40 14.83 8.16 3.64
N GLY A 41 15.37 8.63 4.77
CA GLY A 41 14.58 9.18 5.88
C GLY A 41 13.60 8.17 6.48
N ASP A 42 12.32 8.54 6.52
CA ASP A 42 11.26 7.75 7.15
C ASP A 42 11.08 6.36 6.51
N ILE A 43 11.27 6.23 5.19
CA ILE A 43 11.13 4.93 4.49
C ILE A 43 12.21 3.94 4.96
N GLY A 44 13.43 4.43 5.18
CA GLY A 44 14.55 3.63 5.69
C GLY A 44 14.33 3.19 7.13
N ARG A 45 13.96 4.14 8.00
CA ARG A 45 13.66 3.88 9.41
C ARG A 45 12.51 2.87 9.57
N ASP A 46 11.45 3.02 8.80
CA ASP A 46 10.28 2.15 8.89
C ASP A 46 10.62 0.73 8.40
N HIS A 47 11.46 0.60 7.37
CA HIS A 47 12.01 -0.68 6.92
C HIS A 47 12.88 -1.35 7.99
N GLU A 48 13.76 -0.60 8.66
CA GLU A 48 14.58 -1.12 9.76
C GLU A 48 13.71 -1.63 10.91
N LYS A 49 12.62 -0.94 11.25
CA LYS A 49 11.68 -1.40 12.28
C LYS A 49 10.93 -2.67 11.89
N LEU A 50 10.55 -2.80 10.62
CA LEU A 50 9.94 -4.04 10.12
C LEU A 50 10.94 -5.21 10.12
N MET A 51 12.21 -4.94 9.80
CA MET A 51 13.29 -5.92 9.91
C MET A 51 13.58 -6.31 11.37
N GLU A 52 13.60 -5.36 12.29
CA GLU A 52 13.74 -5.60 13.73
C GLU A 52 12.59 -6.48 14.24
N TRP A 53 11.35 -6.21 13.84
CA TRP A 53 10.21 -7.06 14.17
C TRP A 53 10.39 -8.47 13.60
N LEU A 54 10.79 -8.61 12.33
CA LEU A 54 11.02 -9.91 11.71
C LEU A 54 12.10 -10.73 12.45
N GLN A 55 13.20 -10.08 12.85
CA GLN A 55 14.31 -10.74 13.54
C GLN A 55 14.02 -11.09 15.00
N THR A 56 13.34 -10.19 15.72
CA THR A 56 13.07 -10.36 17.15
C THR A 56 11.79 -11.15 17.43
N GLY A 57 10.90 -11.25 16.44
CA GLY A 57 9.54 -11.80 16.59
C GLY A 57 8.64 -10.93 17.46
N LYS A 58 9.09 -9.74 17.89
CA LYS A 58 8.36 -8.87 18.81
C LYS A 58 7.69 -7.74 18.03
N PRO A 59 6.35 -7.68 18.00
CA PRO A 59 5.67 -6.62 17.27
C PRO A 59 5.85 -5.27 17.97
N PRO A 60 5.97 -4.17 17.21
CA PRO A 60 6.09 -2.84 17.79
C PRO A 60 4.79 -2.47 18.51
N LEU A 61 4.91 -2.13 19.81
CA LEU A 61 3.79 -1.62 20.62
C LEU A 61 3.60 -0.10 20.45
N LEU A 62 4.67 0.59 20.08
CA LEU A 62 4.73 2.00 19.74
C LEU A 62 5.46 2.11 18.39
N GLY A 63 4.97 2.94 17.47
CA GLY A 63 5.74 3.21 16.25
C GLY A 63 6.98 4.05 16.56
N PRO A 64 7.90 4.19 15.59
CA PRO A 64 9.12 4.94 15.78
C PRO A 64 8.82 6.42 16.03
N ASN A 65 9.73 7.03 16.78
CA ASN A 65 9.68 8.46 17.07
C ASN A 65 9.83 9.25 15.77
N THR A 66 8.99 10.26 15.59
CA THR A 66 9.19 11.24 14.52
C THR A 66 10.36 12.16 14.89
N SER A 67 11.06 12.69 13.88
CA SER A 67 12.22 13.58 14.05
C SER A 67 11.88 14.94 14.68
N VAL A 68 10.60 15.21 14.98
CA VAL A 68 10.11 16.49 15.49
C VAL A 68 9.85 16.46 16.99
N LEU A 69 9.28 15.37 17.53
CA LEU A 69 9.10 15.18 18.97
C LEU A 69 9.13 13.69 19.36
N PRO A 70 9.81 13.30 20.45
CA PRO A 70 9.84 11.92 20.95
C PRO A 70 8.47 11.34 21.37
N ILE A 71 7.45 12.19 21.47
CA ILE A 71 6.07 11.82 21.88
C ILE A 71 5.18 11.59 20.65
N LEU A 72 5.53 12.20 19.51
CA LEU A 72 4.82 12.00 18.25
C LEU A 72 5.33 10.72 17.61
N ASN A 73 4.76 9.61 18.04
CA ASN A 73 5.05 8.29 17.48
C ASN A 73 4.05 8.00 16.37
N GLN A 74 4.54 7.39 15.29
CA GLN A 74 3.65 6.80 14.32
C GLN A 74 2.81 5.71 15.01
N SER A 75 1.53 5.58 14.63
CA SER A 75 0.66 4.60 15.26
C SER A 75 1.19 3.18 15.02
N ALA A 76 1.25 2.34 16.05
CA ALA A 76 1.68 0.95 15.91
C ALA A 76 0.81 0.18 14.91
N TRP A 77 -0.48 0.52 14.81
CA TRP A 77 -1.44 -0.03 13.83
C TRP A 77 -0.94 0.01 12.39
N PHE A 78 -0.19 1.05 12.03
CA PHE A 78 0.40 1.19 10.71
C PHE A 78 1.34 0.04 10.36
N TYR A 79 2.17 -0.39 11.32
CA TYR A 79 3.13 -1.48 11.13
C TYR A 79 2.42 -2.83 10.98
N TYR A 80 1.36 -3.09 11.74
CA TYR A 80 0.58 -4.32 11.59
C TYR A 80 -0.06 -4.45 10.21
N LEU A 81 -0.45 -3.33 9.61
CA LEU A 81 -1.06 -3.33 8.28
C LEU A 81 -0.01 -3.58 7.19
N ILE A 82 1.20 -3.02 7.34
CA ILE A 82 2.28 -3.15 6.37
C ILE A 82 3.00 -4.51 6.46
N PHE A 83 3.14 -5.06 7.67
CA PHE A 83 3.89 -6.28 7.93
C PHE A 83 3.54 -7.48 7.03
N PRO A 84 2.25 -7.83 6.76
CA PRO A 84 1.95 -8.94 5.86
C PRO A 84 2.44 -8.71 4.44
N VAL A 85 2.37 -7.47 3.94
CA VAL A 85 2.91 -7.13 2.61
C VAL A 85 4.44 -7.15 2.64
N PHE A 86 5.04 -6.70 3.74
CA PHE A 86 6.49 -6.76 3.95
C PHE A 86 7.02 -8.19 3.98
N LEU A 87 6.33 -9.14 4.62
CA LEU A 87 6.70 -10.56 4.60
C LEU A 87 6.73 -11.14 3.18
N LEU A 88 5.92 -10.61 2.26
CA LEU A 88 5.89 -11.06 0.87
C LEU A 88 6.97 -10.39 0.03
N THR A 89 7.25 -9.10 0.25
CA THR A 89 8.15 -8.33 -0.63
C THR A 89 9.57 -8.16 -0.11
N HIS A 90 9.78 -8.28 1.21
CA HIS A 90 11.01 -7.96 1.94
C HIS A 90 11.62 -6.61 1.55
N SER A 91 10.79 -5.69 1.05
CA SER A 91 11.27 -4.46 0.43
C SER A 91 10.99 -3.25 1.31
N GLY A 92 11.86 -2.25 1.20
CA GLY A 92 11.64 -0.91 1.74
C GLY A 92 10.39 -0.22 1.20
N LEU A 93 9.89 -0.68 0.05
CA LEU A 93 8.70 -0.15 -0.63
C LEU A 93 7.40 -0.87 -0.22
N SER A 94 7.47 -1.75 0.78
CA SER A 94 6.30 -2.49 1.32
C SER A 94 5.16 -1.56 1.72
N MET A 95 5.47 -0.38 2.27
CA MET A 95 4.48 0.67 2.55
C MET A 95 3.74 1.10 1.29
N THR A 96 4.45 1.39 0.20
CA THR A 96 3.85 1.86 -1.06
C THR A 96 2.98 0.80 -1.69
N TYR A 97 3.38 -0.47 -1.62
CA TYR A 97 2.55 -1.60 -2.05
C TYR A 97 1.28 -1.72 -1.20
N THR A 98 1.42 -1.61 0.12
CA THR A 98 0.29 -1.67 1.06
C THR A 98 -0.73 -0.58 0.79
N VAL A 99 -0.29 0.67 0.61
CA VAL A 99 -1.18 1.79 0.29
C VAL A 99 -1.86 1.59 -1.06
N THR A 100 -1.12 1.12 -2.07
CA THR A 100 -1.70 0.88 -3.40
C THR A 100 -2.83 -0.15 -3.32
N ILE A 101 -2.62 -1.25 -2.58
CA ILE A 101 -3.65 -2.27 -2.34
C ILE A 101 -4.86 -1.63 -1.65
N LEU A 102 -4.67 -0.96 -0.51
CA LEU A 102 -5.77 -0.34 0.24
C LEU A 102 -6.58 0.63 -0.62
N THR A 103 -5.92 1.51 -1.39
CA THR A 103 -6.59 2.53 -2.21
C THR A 103 -7.39 1.98 -3.39
N VAL A 104 -7.19 0.71 -3.79
CA VAL A 104 -8.01 0.07 -4.82
C VAL A 104 -9.34 -0.43 -4.23
N PHE A 105 -9.37 -0.72 -2.92
CA PHE A 105 -10.52 -1.31 -2.23
C PHE A 105 -11.37 -0.30 -1.45
N LEU A 106 -10.84 0.90 -1.18
CA LEU A 106 -11.45 1.97 -0.37
C LEU A 106 -11.92 3.12 -1.28
#